data_AF-A0A6V8LW73-F1
#
_entry.id   AF-A0A6V8LW73-F1
#
_cell.length_a   1.000
_cell.length_b   1.000
_cell.length_c   1.000
_cell.angle_alpha   90.00
_cell.angle_beta   90.00
_cell.angle_gamma   90.00
#
_symmetry.space_group_name_H-M   'P 1'
#
loop_
_entity.id
_entity.type
_entity.pdbx_description
1 polymer ?
#
loop_
_entity_poly.entity_id
_entity_poly.type
_entity_poly.pdbx_seq_one_letter_code
_entity_poly.pdbx_strand_id
1 'polypeptide(L)'
;MLQFNALVQLPNETSNHQVLMVCNEWIAGSPHSKLKRELEEHKHEEHGYSITTPQEEFTSERIIADEYDLVGVKYCTFDDDGNIWRSEIVSNKRNTAHNISIRVYSESHSPQFQKPDAKKPYLIKMLLENLDRQLIMAGSASHNLGF
;
A
#
# COMPACT_ATOMS: atom_id res chain seq x y z
N MET A 1 -18.70 -0.89 -8.33
CA MET A 1 -17.23 -1.13 -8.26
C MET A 1 -16.50 0.21 -8.20
N LEU A 2 -15.72 0.40 -7.13
CA LEU A 2 -14.76 1.50 -6.99
C LEU A 2 -13.38 0.95 -7.32
N GLN A 3 -12.57 1.65 -8.10
CA GLN A 3 -11.19 1.25 -8.35
C GLN A 3 -10.28 2.48 -8.41
N PHE A 4 -9.12 2.35 -7.78
CA PHE A 4 -8.00 3.26 -7.85
C PHE A 4 -6.75 2.47 -8.24
N ASN A 5 -5.93 3.01 -9.14
CA ASN A 5 -4.64 2.44 -9.50
C ASN A 5 -3.57 3.54 -9.48
N ALA A 6 -2.39 3.24 -8.97
CA ALA A 6 -1.21 4.10 -9.08
C ALA A 6 0.02 3.27 -9.40
N LEU A 7 0.93 3.86 -10.18
CA LEU A 7 2.28 3.40 -10.39
C LEU A 7 3.22 4.51 -9.93
N VAL A 8 4.12 4.19 -9.00
CA VAL A 8 5.08 5.14 -8.45
C VAL A 8 6.47 4.54 -8.59
N GLN A 9 7.46 5.40 -8.86
CA GLN A 9 8.86 5.02 -8.85
C GLN A 9 9.44 5.39 -7.47
N LEU A 10 10.11 4.45 -6.83
CA LEU A 10 10.80 4.65 -5.56
C LEU A 10 12.29 4.88 -5.81
N PRO A 11 13.00 5.53 -4.87
CA PRO A 11 14.46 5.62 -4.93
C PRO A 11 15.09 4.24 -4.90
N ASN A 12 16.11 3.99 -5.74
CA ASN A 12 16.74 2.67 -5.89
C ASN A 12 17.46 2.19 -4.61
N GLU A 13 17.77 3.07 -3.67
CA GLU A 13 18.27 2.72 -2.34
C GLU A 13 17.22 2.02 -1.47
N THR A 14 15.93 2.24 -1.73
CA THR A 14 14.82 1.63 -1.00
C THR A 14 14.79 0.13 -1.23
N SER A 15 14.61 -0.68 -0.19
CA SER A 15 14.44 -2.13 -0.28
C SER A 15 12.97 -2.51 -0.29
N ASN A 16 12.63 -3.67 -0.85
CA ASN A 16 11.27 -4.20 -0.72
C ASN A 16 10.92 -4.62 0.71
N HIS A 17 11.92 -4.90 1.55
CA HIS A 17 11.68 -5.08 2.98
C HIS A 17 11.11 -3.79 3.61
N GLN A 18 11.67 -2.62 3.28
CA GLN A 18 11.13 -1.34 3.74
C GLN A 18 9.71 -1.09 3.20
N VAL A 19 9.43 -1.49 1.95
CA VAL A 19 8.07 -1.43 1.41
C VAL A 19 7.11 -2.29 2.23
N LEU A 20 7.50 -3.54 2.56
CA LEU A 20 6.71 -4.43 3.41
C LEU A 20 6.46 -3.81 4.79
N MET A 21 7.49 -3.23 5.41
CA MET A 21 7.35 -2.55 6.71
C MET A 21 6.35 -1.40 6.65
N VAL A 22 6.41 -0.55 5.61
CA VAL A 22 5.43 0.55 5.43
C VAL A 22 4.02 0.02 5.24
N CYS A 23 3.84 -1.11 4.55
CA CYS A 23 2.54 -1.75 4.41
C CYS A 23 2.01 -2.26 5.76
N ASN A 24 2.86 -2.89 6.57
CA ASN A 24 2.51 -3.33 7.92
C ASN A 24 2.11 -2.14 8.80
N GLU A 25 2.90 -1.06 8.79
CA GLU A 25 2.61 0.17 9.54
C GLU A 25 1.31 0.83 9.10
N TRP A 26 1.04 0.84 7.79
CA TRP A 26 -0.19 1.38 7.24
C TRP A 26 -1.42 0.65 7.76
N ILE A 27 -1.39 -0.69 7.76
CA ILE A 27 -2.53 -1.50 8.23
C ILE A 27 -2.64 -1.41 9.76
N ALA A 28 -1.53 -1.56 10.48
CA ALA A 28 -1.50 -1.47 11.94
C ALA A 28 -1.92 -0.08 12.47
N GLY A 29 -1.67 0.99 11.72
CA GLY A 29 -2.08 2.36 12.01
C GLY A 29 -3.47 2.73 11.49
N SER A 30 -4.13 1.85 10.73
CA SER A 30 -5.45 2.10 10.16
C SER A 30 -6.52 2.05 11.26
N PRO A 31 -7.41 3.06 11.36
CA PRO A 31 -8.55 2.99 12.28
C PRO A 31 -9.59 1.92 11.88
N HIS A 32 -9.45 1.35 10.67
CA HIS A 32 -10.33 0.34 10.13
C HIS A 32 -9.76 -1.08 10.22
N SER A 33 -8.54 -1.25 10.76
CA SER A 33 -7.95 -2.58 10.96
C SER A 33 -7.91 -2.96 12.43
N LYS A 34 -8.10 -4.25 12.71
CA LYS A 34 -7.90 -4.88 14.02
C LYS A 34 -6.64 -5.74 14.06
N LEU A 35 -5.89 -5.85 12.95
CA LEU A 35 -4.72 -6.71 12.82
C LEU A 35 -3.44 -6.17 13.48
N LYS A 36 -3.51 -5.05 14.21
CA LYS A 36 -2.31 -4.39 14.76
C LYS A 36 -1.43 -5.36 15.56
N ARG A 37 -2.03 -6.18 16.44
CA ARG A 37 -1.29 -7.10 17.31
C ARG A 37 -0.63 -8.20 16.48
N GLU A 38 -1.37 -8.80 15.56
CA GLU A 38 -0.90 -9.87 14.68
C GLU A 38 0.24 -9.35 13.78
N LEU A 39 0.13 -8.13 13.24
CA LEU A 39 1.19 -7.50 12.46
C LEU A 39 2.45 -7.21 13.31
N GLU A 40 2.28 -6.84 14.59
CA GLU A 40 3.41 -6.65 15.52
C GLU A 40 4.14 -7.96 15.82
N GLU A 41 3.42 -9.09 15.91
CA GLU A 41 3.97 -10.43 16.10
C GLU A 41 4.81 -10.89 14.89
N HIS A 42 4.43 -10.48 13.68
CA HIS A 42 5.09 -10.83 12.42
C HIS A 42 6.01 -9.73 11.85
N LYS A 43 6.29 -8.66 12.59
CA LYS A 43 7.04 -7.49 12.09
C LYS A 43 8.47 -7.80 11.62
N HIS A 44 9.02 -8.95 12.02
CA HIS A 44 10.36 -9.41 11.66
C HIS A 44 10.37 -10.43 10.51
N GLU A 45 9.21 -10.79 9.96
CA GLU A 45 9.12 -11.70 8.83
C GLU A 45 9.62 -11.02 7.54
N GLU A 46 10.67 -11.57 6.94
CA GLU A 46 11.31 -10.98 5.75
C GLU A 46 10.77 -11.53 4.43
N HIS A 47 10.25 -12.76 4.43
CA HIS A 47 9.79 -13.47 3.24
C HIS A 47 8.28 -13.33 2.99
N GLY A 48 7.56 -12.70 3.91
CA GLY A 48 6.12 -12.58 3.88
C GLY A 48 5.42 -13.62 4.76
N TYR A 49 4.14 -13.38 5.00
CA TYR A 49 3.30 -14.13 5.93
C TYR A 49 1.83 -13.86 5.63
N SER A 50 0.94 -14.67 6.21
CA SER A 50 -0.51 -14.49 6.07
C SER A 50 -1.21 -14.47 7.42
N ILE A 51 -2.17 -13.57 7.57
CA ILE A 51 -3.10 -13.46 8.69
C ILE A 51 -4.51 -13.49 8.13
N THR A 52 -5.38 -14.33 8.68
CA THR A 52 -6.79 -14.36 8.31
C THR A 52 -7.66 -14.34 9.56
N THR A 53 -8.62 -13.43 9.55
CA THR A 53 -9.71 -13.33 10.53
C THR A 53 -11.05 -13.33 9.78
N PRO A 54 -12.20 -13.42 10.47
CA PRO A 54 -13.49 -13.34 9.80
C PRO A 54 -13.75 -12.00 9.09
N GLN A 55 -13.09 -10.90 9.51
CA GLN A 55 -13.30 -9.56 8.97
C GLN A 55 -12.14 -9.05 8.11
N GLU A 56 -10.98 -9.68 8.17
CA GLU A 56 -9.77 -9.17 7.52
C GLU A 56 -8.86 -10.30 7.03
N GLU A 57 -8.21 -10.06 5.91
CA GLU A 57 -7.16 -10.92 5.37
C GLU A 57 -5.94 -10.07 5.03
N PHE A 58 -4.78 -10.46 5.51
CA PHE A 58 -3.50 -9.92 5.09
C PHE A 58 -2.63 -11.05 4.56
N THR A 59 -2.02 -10.85 3.40
CA THR A 59 -1.04 -11.76 2.83
C THR A 59 0.10 -10.92 2.27
N SER A 60 1.33 -11.33 2.56
CA SER A 60 2.52 -10.80 1.93
C SER A 60 3.42 -11.93 1.47
N GLU A 61 4.18 -11.68 0.41
CA GLU A 61 5.19 -12.61 -0.10
C GLU A 61 6.33 -11.81 -0.72
N ARG A 62 7.57 -12.21 -0.44
CA ARG A 62 8.77 -11.59 -0.99
C ARG A 62 9.65 -12.64 -1.67
N ILE A 63 9.99 -12.38 -2.92
CA ILE A 63 10.83 -13.25 -3.74
C ILE A 63 12.10 -12.48 -4.08
N ILE A 64 13.25 -13.06 -3.73
CA ILE A 64 14.57 -12.51 -4.03
C ILE A 64 15.27 -13.47 -4.99
N ALA A 65 15.71 -12.94 -6.12
CA ALA A 65 16.54 -13.62 -7.12
C ALA A 65 17.63 -12.68 -7.62
N ASP A 66 18.58 -13.18 -8.42
CA ASP A 66 19.80 -12.47 -8.78
C ASP A 66 19.58 -11.07 -9.39
N GLU A 67 18.53 -10.88 -10.20
CA GLU A 67 18.26 -9.61 -10.89
C GLU A 67 16.99 -8.89 -10.40
N TYR A 68 16.25 -9.49 -9.48
CA TYR A 68 15.00 -8.92 -9.00
C TYR A 68 14.71 -9.25 -7.54
N ASP A 69 14.22 -8.23 -6.83
CA ASP A 69 13.55 -8.36 -5.56
C ASP A 69 12.09 -7.95 -5.81
N LEU A 70 11.15 -8.81 -5.42
CA LEU A 70 9.72 -8.60 -5.56
C LEU A 70 9.06 -8.71 -4.19
N VAL A 71 8.13 -7.82 -3.88
CA VAL A 71 7.20 -8.00 -2.76
C VAL A 71 5.77 -7.75 -3.22
N GLY A 72 4.89 -8.69 -2.88
CA GLY A 72 3.45 -8.57 -3.01
C GLY A 72 2.82 -8.42 -1.64
N VAL A 73 1.84 -7.53 -1.51
CA VAL A 73 0.98 -7.40 -0.34
C VAL A 73 -0.47 -7.32 -0.80
N LYS A 74 -1.32 -8.14 -0.18
CA LYS A 74 -2.77 -8.14 -0.34
C LYS A 74 -3.39 -7.90 1.03
N TYR A 75 -4.27 -6.92 1.12
CA TYR A 75 -5.06 -6.66 2.31
C TYR A 75 -6.54 -6.54 1.94
N CYS A 76 -7.37 -7.36 2.57
CA CYS A 76 -8.82 -7.37 2.41
C CYS A 76 -9.50 -7.02 3.73
N THR A 77 -10.57 -6.23 3.67
CA THR A 77 -11.53 -6.09 4.77
C THR A 77 -12.93 -6.45 4.28
N PHE A 78 -13.67 -7.16 5.13
CA PHE A 78 -15.04 -7.58 4.92
C PHE A 78 -15.90 -6.85 5.95
N ASP A 79 -16.83 -6.01 5.50
CA ASP A 79 -17.76 -5.35 6.40
C ASP A 79 -19.09 -6.12 6.53
N ASP A 80 -19.87 -5.76 7.55
CA ASP A 80 -21.13 -6.42 7.89
C ASP A 80 -22.21 -6.22 6.80
N ASP A 81 -22.04 -5.21 5.95
CA ASP A 81 -22.93 -4.90 4.82
C ASP A 81 -22.59 -5.72 3.56
N GLY A 82 -21.60 -6.63 3.65
CA GLY A 82 -21.18 -7.51 2.57
C GLY A 82 -20.30 -6.82 1.52
N ASN A 83 -19.66 -5.71 1.88
CA ASN A 83 -18.69 -5.05 1.02
C ASN A 83 -17.30 -5.58 1.28
N ILE A 84 -16.57 -5.73 0.20
CA ILE A 84 -15.19 -6.17 0.20
C ILE A 84 -14.35 -4.98 -0.23
N TRP A 85 -13.40 -4.59 0.60
CA TRP A 85 -12.34 -3.69 0.22
C TRP A 85 -11.07 -4.50 0.04
N ARG A 86 -10.39 -4.34 -1.09
CA ARG A 86 -9.10 -4.98 -1.34
C ARG A 86 -8.08 -3.96 -1.76
N SER A 87 -6.90 -4.06 -1.17
CA SER A 87 -5.69 -3.37 -1.58
C SER A 87 -4.64 -4.40 -2.01
N GLU A 88 -4.10 -4.21 -3.21
CA GLU A 88 -3.03 -5.02 -3.79
C GLU A 88 -1.85 -4.11 -4.08
N ILE A 89 -0.69 -4.48 -3.56
CA ILE A 89 0.55 -3.71 -3.68
C ILE A 89 1.59 -4.66 -4.22
N VAL A 90 2.24 -4.29 -5.31
CA VAL A 90 3.34 -5.06 -5.89
C VAL A 90 4.50 -4.12 -6.11
N SER A 91 5.60 -4.39 -5.44
CA SER A 91 6.84 -3.65 -5.59
C SER A 91 7.91 -4.54 -6.21
N ASN A 92 8.57 -4.00 -7.22
CA ASN A 92 9.58 -4.67 -8.03
C ASN A 92 10.82 -3.80 -8.08
N LYS A 93 11.90 -4.30 -7.49
CA LYS A 93 13.21 -3.68 -7.51
C LYS A 93 14.14 -4.49 -8.40
N ARG A 94 14.71 -3.81 -9.37
CA ARG A 94 15.81 -4.28 -10.22
C ARG A 94 17.01 -3.36 -10.01
N ASN A 95 18.16 -3.74 -10.55
CA ASN A 95 19.39 -2.94 -10.47
C ASN A 95 19.22 -1.50 -11.02
N THR A 96 18.29 -1.29 -11.95
CA THR A 96 18.10 -0.01 -12.63
C THR A 96 16.90 0.80 -12.15
N ALA A 97 15.90 0.16 -11.54
CA ALA A 97 14.66 0.82 -11.17
C ALA A 97 13.94 0.08 -10.04
N HIS A 98 13.24 0.85 -9.20
CA HIS A 98 12.33 0.36 -8.19
C HIS A 98 10.93 0.92 -8.44
N ASN A 99 9.99 0.06 -8.82
CA ASN A 99 8.62 0.44 -9.15
C ASN A 99 7.64 -0.19 -8.17
N ILE A 100 6.61 0.56 -7.80
CA ILE A 100 5.49 0.07 -6.98
C ILE A 100 4.16 0.33 -7.68
N SER A 101 3.38 -0.73 -7.81
CA SER A 101 2.00 -0.72 -8.30
C SER A 101 1.07 -0.87 -7.11
N ILE A 102 0.07 0.01 -7.02
CA ILE A 102 -0.94 0.00 -5.96
C ILE A 102 -2.30 -0.03 -6.62
N ARG A 103 -3.11 -1.02 -6.28
CA ARG A 103 -4.50 -1.13 -6.66
C ARG A 103 -5.36 -1.18 -5.41
N VAL A 104 -6.38 -0.33 -5.35
CA VAL A 104 -7.40 -0.40 -4.31
C VAL A 104 -8.75 -0.47 -4.98
N TYR A 105 -9.58 -1.41 -4.54
CA TYR A 105 -10.92 -1.53 -5.08
C TYR A 105 -11.92 -1.98 -4.03
N SER A 106 -13.19 -1.67 -4.31
CA SER A 106 -14.32 -2.10 -3.50
C SER A 106 -15.42 -2.69 -4.36
N GLU A 107 -15.89 -3.85 -3.91
CA GLU A 107 -17.02 -4.58 -4.45
C GLU A 107 -18.11 -4.69 -3.38
N SER A 108 -19.36 -4.58 -3.80
CA SER A 108 -20.52 -4.79 -2.93
C SER A 108 -21.47 -5.76 -3.60
N HIS A 109 -22.01 -6.66 -2.79
CA HIS A 109 -23.04 -7.60 -3.23
C HIS A 109 -24.46 -7.04 -3.04
N SER A 110 -24.62 -5.84 -2.46
CA SER A 110 -25.93 -5.22 -2.25
C SER A 110 -26.35 -4.32 -3.42
N PRO A 111 -27.55 -4.51 -3.99
CA PRO A 111 -28.07 -3.61 -5.03
C PRO A 111 -28.39 -2.19 -4.53
N GLN A 112 -28.40 -1.96 -3.20
CA GLN A 112 -28.60 -0.65 -2.59
C GLN A 112 -27.29 0.09 -2.25
N PHE A 113 -26.14 -0.46 -2.65
CA PHE A 113 -24.85 0.08 -2.27
C PHE A 113 -24.62 1.48 -2.85
N GLN A 114 -24.64 2.49 -1.98
CA GLN A 114 -24.10 3.80 -2.32
C GLN A 114 -22.59 3.67 -2.49
N LYS A 115 -22.12 3.97 -3.70
CA LYS A 115 -20.70 3.94 -4.03
C LYS A 115 -19.94 4.86 -3.08
N PRO A 116 -19.02 4.35 -2.25
CA PRO A 116 -18.20 5.20 -1.40
C PRO A 116 -17.33 6.09 -2.28
N ASP A 117 -17.11 7.33 -1.83
CA ASP A 117 -16.26 8.28 -2.53
C ASP A 117 -14.83 7.71 -2.67
N ALA A 118 -14.27 7.83 -3.88
CA ALA A 118 -12.90 7.44 -4.17
C ALA A 118 -11.93 8.37 -3.43
N LYS A 119 -11.55 8.03 -2.19
CA LYS A 119 -10.45 8.70 -1.51
C LYS A 119 -9.13 8.08 -1.94
N LYS A 120 -8.12 8.92 -2.20
CA LYS A 120 -6.75 8.44 -2.42
C LYS A 120 -6.33 7.59 -1.21
N PRO A 121 -5.85 6.36 -1.40
CA PRO A 121 -5.42 5.52 -0.29
C PRO A 121 -4.32 6.20 0.52
N TYR A 122 -4.50 6.26 1.85
CA TYR A 122 -3.52 6.87 2.78
C TYR A 122 -2.13 6.23 2.66
N LEU A 123 -2.07 4.95 2.29
CA LEU A 123 -0.85 4.22 1.95
C LEU A 123 0.06 4.99 0.98
N ILE A 124 -0.48 5.63 -0.05
CA ILE A 124 0.34 6.33 -1.06
C ILE A 124 1.08 7.49 -0.39
N LYS A 125 0.39 8.23 0.48
CA LYS A 125 1.00 9.29 1.26
C LYS A 125 2.11 8.74 2.15
N MET A 126 1.87 7.62 2.85
CA MET A 126 2.89 6.99 3.69
C MET A 126 4.12 6.52 2.90
N LEU A 127 3.91 5.92 1.72
CA LEU A 127 5.01 5.49 0.85
C LEU A 127 5.86 6.67 0.40
N LEU A 128 5.25 7.79 0.01
CA LEU A 128 6.00 9.00 -0.34
C LEU A 128 6.71 9.62 0.88
N GLU A 129 6.05 9.75 2.02
CA GLU A 129 6.65 10.39 3.19
C GLU A 129 7.77 9.56 3.85
N ASN A 130 7.66 8.23 3.81
CA ASN A 130 8.62 7.32 4.43
C ASN A 130 9.74 6.88 3.48
N LEU A 131 9.47 6.81 2.17
CA LEU A 131 10.43 6.26 1.19
C LEU A 131 10.94 7.32 0.19
N ASP A 132 10.24 8.45 0.02
CA ASP A 132 10.57 9.51 -0.96
C ASP A 132 11.16 10.78 -0.31
N ARG A 133 11.91 10.66 0.79
CA ARG A 133 12.58 11.80 1.46
C ARG A 133 13.72 12.46 0.65
N GLN A 134 13.68 12.43 -0.69
CA GLN A 134 14.46 13.29 -1.56
C GLN A 134 13.63 14.30 -2.38
N LEU A 135 12.29 14.34 -2.26
CA LEU A 135 11.43 15.23 -3.07
C LEU A 135 10.75 16.40 -2.31
N ILE A 136 11.26 16.80 -1.13
CA ILE A 136 10.93 18.12 -0.57
C ILE A 136 11.89 19.14 -1.21
N MET A 137 11.35 19.97 -2.12
CA MET A 137 11.94 21.12 -2.84
C MET A 137 12.19 20.92 -4.36
N ALA A 138 11.16 20.49 -5.10
CA ALA A 138 11.00 20.85 -6.52
C ALA A 138 9.55 21.27 -6.81
N GLY A 139 9.01 22.17 -5.97
CA GLY A 139 7.75 22.86 -6.21
C GLY A 139 8.02 24.33 -6.49
N SER A 140 8.33 24.67 -7.75
CA SER A 140 8.38 26.05 -8.21
C SER A 140 6.98 26.66 -8.17
N ALA A 141 6.70 27.50 -7.17
CA ALA A 141 5.63 28.47 -7.25
C ALA A 141 6.18 29.70 -7.98
N SER A 142 5.93 29.79 -9.29
CA SER A 142 5.99 31.04 -10.03
C SER A 142 4.90 31.97 -9.49
N HIS A 143 5.26 32.87 -8.58
CA HIS A 143 4.48 34.07 -8.33
C HIS A 143 4.94 35.16 -9.28
N ASN A 144 4.03 35.54 -10.19
CA ASN A 144 4.07 36.79 -10.92
C ASN A 144 4.25 37.95 -9.93
N LEU A 145 5.36 38.67 -10.02
CA LEU A 145 5.43 40.05 -9.58
C LEU A 145 5.11 40.92 -10.79
N GLY A 146 3.91 41.49 -10.79
CA GLY A 146 3.59 42.60 -11.67
C GLY A 146 4.46 43.80 -11.29
N PHE A 147 5.03 44.44 -12.31
CA PHE A 147 5.43 45.84 -12.26
C PHE A 147 4.20 46.74 -12.45
#